data_AF-A0A538CW90-F1
#
_entry.id   AF-A0A538CW90-F1
#
_cell.length_a   1.000
_cell.length_b   1.000
_cell.length_c   1.000
_cell.angle_alpha   90.00
_cell.angle_beta   90.00
_cell.angle_gamma   90.00
#
_symmetry.space_group_name_H-M   'P 1'
#
loop_
_entity.id
_entity.type
_entity.pdbx_description
1 polymer ?
#
loop_
_entity_poly.entity_id
_entity_poly.type
_entity_poly.pdbx_seq_one_letter_code
_entity_poly.pdbx_strand_id
1 'polypeptide(L)'
;MPQRTRFGSAHVDIPKFRGMGRREYPVWLLTTMRRSELFEHWRVPVATAVCWFYDGPGGTYTYRPNGPWAEPQQTTHPFTNTAIVGENDTMFHRGDGFAPPHEAGPRGLTLDCVCEPADVDARTWQIRENDRVLARYDAAQVRIALSWSAEVYVDDTARRVADEHLDDLGLDTVVDTFVADLNARGQLSSRPDDPLHDVDFIARLARTYRVLPTHYPTVEETDAVARIEAAIGA
;
A
#
# COMPACT_ATOMS: atom_id res chain seq x y z
N MET A 1 7.56 -17.23 -21.48
CA MET A 1 7.72 -16.88 -20.05
C MET A 1 6.60 -15.94 -19.68
N PRO A 2 5.89 -16.10 -18.54
CA PRO A 2 4.85 -15.16 -18.18
C PRO A 2 5.51 -13.79 -17.99
N GLN A 3 5.01 -12.78 -18.71
CA GLN A 3 5.46 -11.40 -18.56
C GLN A 3 5.43 -11.05 -17.07
N ARG A 4 6.58 -10.64 -16.52
CA ARG A 4 6.62 -9.88 -15.26
C ARG A 4 5.58 -8.77 -15.44
N THR A 5 4.51 -8.81 -14.67
CA THR A 5 3.33 -7.99 -14.89
C THR A 5 3.74 -6.52 -14.91
N ARG A 6 3.25 -5.76 -15.90
CA ARG A 6 3.36 -4.29 -15.93
C ARG A 6 2.65 -3.61 -14.74
N PHE A 7 2.26 -4.36 -13.73
CA PHE A 7 1.35 -3.99 -12.67
C PHE A 7 1.92 -4.48 -11.33
N GLY A 8 1.89 -3.61 -10.32
CA GLY A 8 1.99 -4.04 -8.93
C GLY A 8 0.74 -4.81 -8.50
N SER A 9 0.86 -5.68 -7.50
CA SER A 9 -0.31 -6.28 -6.86
C SER A 9 -1.08 -5.21 -6.09
N ALA A 10 -2.43 -5.23 -6.16
CA ALA A 10 -3.22 -4.37 -5.29
C ALA A 10 -2.98 -4.72 -3.84
N HIS A 11 -2.80 -3.69 -3.03
CA HIS A 11 -2.54 -3.81 -1.61
C HIS A 11 -3.25 -2.69 -0.85
N VAL A 12 -3.20 -2.80 0.46
CA VAL A 12 -3.50 -1.72 1.40
C VAL A 12 -2.20 -1.36 2.11
N ASP A 13 -2.13 -0.14 2.63
CA ASP A 13 -1.04 0.30 3.49
C ASP A 13 -1.05 -0.47 4.83
N ILE A 14 0.02 -0.29 5.62
CA ILE A 14 0.18 -1.00 6.89
C ILE A 14 -0.65 -0.28 7.96
N PRO A 15 -1.71 -0.91 8.50
CA PRO A 15 -2.62 -0.28 9.44
C PRO A 15 -1.96 0.03 10.77
N LYS A 16 -2.48 1.06 11.45
CA LYS A 16 -2.06 1.47 12.80
C LYS A 16 -3.17 1.21 13.84
N PHE A 17 -2.76 0.75 15.01
CA PHE A 17 -3.63 0.60 16.19
C PHE A 17 -2.96 1.27 17.40
N ARG A 18 -3.75 1.72 18.37
CA ARG A 18 -3.25 2.22 19.66
C ARG A 18 -2.46 1.09 20.35
N GLY A 19 -1.22 1.38 20.77
CA GLY A 19 -0.30 0.39 21.35
C GLY A 19 0.39 -0.55 20.36
N MET A 20 0.03 -0.56 19.07
CA MET A 20 0.59 -1.50 18.09
C MET A 20 0.90 -0.86 16.73
N GLY A 21 2.19 -0.74 16.42
CA GLY A 21 2.71 -0.18 15.18
C GLY A 21 3.68 -1.08 14.43
N ARG A 22 3.97 -0.71 13.18
CA ARG A 22 4.83 -1.47 12.25
C ARG A 22 6.33 -1.51 12.65
N ARG A 23 6.72 -0.71 13.64
CA ARG A 23 8.09 -0.69 14.16
C ARG A 23 8.29 -1.79 15.21
N GLU A 24 7.23 -2.10 15.95
CA GLU A 24 7.24 -3.03 17.09
C GLU A 24 6.69 -4.41 16.72
N TYR A 25 5.72 -4.46 15.79
CA TYR A 25 4.98 -5.68 15.46
C TYR A 25 5.08 -6.05 13.97
N PRO A 26 5.01 -7.35 13.65
CA PRO A 26 5.13 -7.80 12.28
C PRO A 26 3.94 -7.37 11.41
N VAL A 27 4.21 -6.99 10.16
CA VAL A 27 3.20 -6.51 9.21
C VAL A 27 2.06 -7.50 8.99
N TRP A 28 2.34 -8.81 9.02
CA TRP A 28 1.29 -9.83 8.87
C TRP A 28 0.24 -9.75 9.99
N LEU A 29 0.65 -9.41 11.22
CA LEU A 29 -0.26 -9.32 12.36
C LEU A 29 -1.18 -8.11 12.20
N LEU A 30 -0.60 -6.93 11.96
CA LEU A 30 -1.33 -5.68 11.79
C LEU A 30 -2.33 -5.77 10.63
N THR A 31 -1.90 -6.31 9.49
CA THR A 31 -2.79 -6.50 8.33
C THR A 31 -3.90 -7.52 8.58
N THR A 32 -3.62 -8.60 9.32
CA THR A 32 -4.65 -9.56 9.76
C THR A 32 -5.64 -8.93 10.73
N MET A 33 -5.17 -8.16 11.72
CA MET A 33 -6.02 -7.41 12.65
C MET A 33 -6.97 -6.47 11.92
N ARG A 34 -6.46 -5.75 10.91
CA ARG A 34 -7.31 -4.87 10.11
C ARG A 34 -8.37 -5.65 9.33
N ARG A 35 -8.00 -6.76 8.70
CA ARG A 35 -8.91 -7.56 7.89
C ARG A 35 -9.96 -8.32 8.70
N SER A 36 -9.71 -8.58 9.98
CA SER A 36 -10.66 -9.26 10.85
C SER A 36 -11.77 -8.34 11.36
N GLU A 37 -11.54 -7.02 11.35
CA GLU A 37 -12.43 -6.00 11.94
C GLU A 37 -12.70 -6.21 13.45
N LEU A 38 -11.98 -7.12 14.11
CA LEU A 38 -12.14 -7.41 15.54
C LEU A 38 -11.54 -6.31 16.44
N PHE A 39 -10.73 -5.41 15.88
CA PHE A 39 -9.92 -4.44 16.61
C PHE A 39 -10.24 -2.99 16.23
N GLU A 40 -11.38 -2.72 15.58
CA GLU A 40 -11.75 -1.38 15.11
C GLU A 40 -11.77 -0.32 16.23
N HIS A 41 -12.12 -0.72 17.45
CA HIS A 41 -12.10 0.17 18.63
C HIS A 41 -10.73 0.81 18.87
N TRP A 42 -9.64 0.05 18.65
CA TRP A 42 -8.26 0.52 18.83
C TRP A 42 -7.62 1.06 17.55
N ARG A 43 -8.34 1.06 16.43
CA ARG A 43 -7.80 1.52 15.15
C ARG A 43 -7.48 3.01 15.21
N VAL A 44 -6.35 3.39 14.62
CA VAL A 44 -6.00 4.79 14.36
C VAL A 44 -6.15 5.00 12.85
N PRO A 45 -7.23 5.66 12.39
CA PRO A 45 -7.39 5.96 10.97
C PRO A 45 -6.24 6.80 10.44
N VAL A 46 -5.77 6.46 9.24
CA VAL A 46 -4.71 7.21 8.55
C VAL A 46 -5.25 7.73 7.23
N ALA A 47 -5.26 9.04 7.07
CA ALA A 47 -5.44 9.67 5.77
C ALA A 47 -4.11 9.65 5.03
N THR A 48 -4.10 9.10 3.82
CA THR A 48 -2.94 9.09 2.94
C THR A 48 -3.24 9.86 1.66
N ALA A 49 -2.36 10.79 1.31
CA ALA A 49 -2.35 11.48 0.04
C ALA A 49 -1.18 10.96 -0.81
N VAL A 50 -1.49 10.36 -1.95
CA VAL A 50 -0.48 9.99 -2.95
C VAL A 50 -0.55 11.02 -4.07
N CYS A 51 0.54 11.76 -4.27
CA CYS A 51 0.66 12.76 -5.32
C CYS A 51 1.81 12.41 -6.26
N TRP A 52 1.71 12.87 -7.50
CA TRP A 52 2.69 12.56 -8.54
C TRP A 52 3.14 13.81 -9.30
N PHE A 53 4.39 13.75 -9.76
CA PHE A 53 5.01 14.78 -10.59
C PHE A 53 5.57 14.09 -11.83
N TYR A 54 4.78 14.06 -12.90
CA TYR A 54 5.13 13.41 -14.16
C TYR A 54 4.10 13.72 -15.25
N ASP A 55 4.58 14.20 -16.40
CA ASP A 55 3.77 14.55 -17.57
C ASP A 55 3.73 13.44 -18.63
N GLY A 56 4.55 12.40 -18.50
CA GLY A 56 4.61 11.30 -19.46
C GLY A 56 3.42 10.34 -19.38
N PRO A 57 3.33 9.34 -20.27
CA PRO A 57 2.23 8.35 -20.28
C PRO A 57 2.45 7.19 -19.29
N GLY A 58 1.43 6.33 -19.15
CA GLY A 58 1.45 5.08 -18.34
C GLY A 58 0.91 5.23 -16.90
N GLY A 59 1.49 4.55 -15.91
CA GLY A 59 1.40 4.98 -14.51
C GLY A 59 0.03 5.01 -13.81
N THR A 60 -1.05 4.55 -14.45
CA THR A 60 -2.42 4.60 -13.95
C THR A 60 -2.51 4.17 -12.49
N TYR A 61 -3.23 4.96 -11.70
CA TYR A 61 -3.51 4.62 -10.31
C TYR A 61 -4.88 3.98 -10.23
N THR A 62 -4.94 2.69 -9.85
CA THR A 62 -6.19 1.94 -9.71
C THR A 62 -6.49 1.77 -8.24
N TYR A 63 -7.69 2.14 -7.79
CA TYR A 63 -8.10 2.10 -6.38
C TYR A 63 -9.56 1.70 -6.20
N ARG A 64 -9.94 1.27 -4.99
CA ARG A 64 -11.28 0.77 -4.66
C ARG A 64 -11.87 1.49 -3.45
N PRO A 65 -12.48 2.68 -3.64
CA PRO A 65 -12.96 3.49 -2.52
C PRO A 65 -14.17 2.88 -1.81
N ASN A 66 -14.93 2.03 -2.53
CA ASN A 66 -16.14 1.39 -2.02
C ASN A 66 -15.91 -0.05 -1.54
N GLY A 67 -14.66 -0.40 -1.24
CA GLY A 67 -14.29 -1.71 -0.70
C GLY A 67 -13.74 -2.70 -1.74
N PRO A 68 -13.16 -3.82 -1.27
CA PRO A 68 -12.36 -4.74 -2.08
C PRO A 68 -13.13 -5.41 -3.23
N TRP A 69 -14.44 -5.59 -3.08
CA TRP A 69 -15.30 -6.28 -4.05
C TRP A 69 -16.08 -5.35 -4.98
N ALA A 70 -16.03 -4.03 -4.74
CA ALA A 70 -16.66 -3.04 -5.60
C ALA A 70 -15.83 -2.81 -6.87
N GLU A 71 -16.41 -2.21 -7.91
CA GLU A 71 -15.68 -1.84 -9.12
C GLU A 71 -14.53 -0.87 -8.81
N PRO A 72 -13.38 -1.02 -9.51
CA PRO A 72 -12.26 -0.13 -9.30
C PRO A 72 -12.54 1.22 -9.94
N GLN A 73 -11.94 2.25 -9.37
CA GLN A 73 -11.75 3.52 -10.02
C GLN A 73 -10.30 3.63 -10.50
N GLN A 74 -10.11 4.39 -11.56
CA GLN A 74 -8.80 4.67 -12.13
C GLN A 74 -8.65 6.17 -12.27
N THR A 75 -7.43 6.64 -12.08
CA THR A 75 -7.00 7.99 -12.45
C THR A 75 -5.73 7.81 -13.28
N THR A 76 -5.65 8.47 -14.43
CA THR A 76 -4.51 8.37 -15.36
C THR A 76 -3.77 9.69 -15.53
N HIS A 77 -2.72 9.66 -16.35
CA HIS A 77 -1.96 10.86 -16.71
C HIS A 77 -2.77 11.88 -17.52
N PRO A 78 -2.34 13.17 -17.49
CA PRO A 78 -1.20 13.70 -16.74
C PRO A 78 -1.49 13.78 -15.23
N PHE A 79 -0.54 13.33 -14.39
CA PHE A 79 -0.70 13.42 -12.93
C PHE A 79 -0.10 14.69 -12.31
N THR A 80 0.34 15.65 -13.11
CA THR A 80 1.06 16.83 -12.59
C THR A 80 0.20 17.62 -11.62
N ASN A 81 0.70 17.72 -10.38
CA ASN A 81 0.04 18.41 -9.27
C ASN A 81 -1.34 17.80 -8.90
N THR A 82 -1.51 16.50 -9.15
CA THR A 82 -2.70 15.74 -8.78
C THR A 82 -2.39 14.82 -7.60
N ALA A 83 -3.33 14.75 -6.66
CA ALA A 83 -3.26 13.85 -5.52
C ALA A 83 -4.56 13.05 -5.38
N ILE A 84 -4.44 11.77 -5.03
CA ILE A 84 -5.55 10.96 -4.53
C ILE A 84 -5.39 10.87 -3.02
N VAL A 85 -6.42 11.31 -2.31
CA VAL A 85 -6.48 11.26 -0.84
C VAL A 85 -7.50 10.21 -0.43
N GLY A 86 -7.08 9.27 0.41
CA GLY A 86 -7.93 8.18 0.86
C GLY A 86 -7.43 7.55 2.15
N GLU A 87 -8.22 6.62 2.67
CA GLU A 87 -7.84 5.77 3.78
C GLU A 87 -7.16 4.53 3.20
N ASN A 88 -5.84 4.57 3.05
CA ASN A 88 -5.11 3.53 2.30
C ASN A 88 -4.93 2.23 3.07
N ASP A 89 -5.14 2.22 4.39
CA ASP A 89 -5.11 1.02 5.22
C ASP A 89 -6.30 0.09 4.93
N THR A 90 -7.33 0.61 4.24
CA THR A 90 -8.54 -0.11 3.80
C THR A 90 -8.76 -0.09 2.31
N MET A 91 -8.45 1.03 1.66
CA MET A 91 -8.65 1.21 0.23
C MET A 91 -7.61 0.43 -0.54
N PHE A 92 -8.02 -0.69 -1.16
CA PHE A 92 -7.14 -1.42 -2.05
C PHE A 92 -6.72 -0.53 -3.22
N HIS A 93 -5.42 -0.44 -3.46
CA HIS A 93 -4.85 0.39 -4.49
C HIS A 93 -3.59 -0.24 -5.13
N ARG A 94 -3.26 0.22 -6.33
CA ARG A 94 -2.00 -0.09 -7.02
C ARG A 94 -1.61 1.03 -7.97
N GLY A 95 -0.31 1.19 -8.18
CA GLY A 95 0.24 1.92 -9.32
C GLY A 95 0.63 0.97 -10.44
N ASP A 96 0.24 1.32 -11.66
CA ASP A 96 0.64 0.60 -12.86
C ASP A 96 2.03 1.10 -13.33
N GLY A 97 2.74 0.26 -14.07
CA GLY A 97 4.02 0.61 -14.68
C GLY A 97 3.85 1.70 -15.73
N PHE A 98 4.84 2.59 -15.83
CA PHE A 98 4.84 3.69 -16.80
C PHE A 98 5.90 3.51 -17.90
N ALA A 99 6.80 2.54 -17.75
CA ALA A 99 7.81 2.25 -18.76
C ALA A 99 7.20 1.59 -20.01
N PRO A 100 7.74 1.88 -21.22
CA PRO A 100 7.40 1.17 -22.43
C PRO A 100 7.57 -0.35 -22.29
N PRO A 101 6.75 -1.16 -23.01
CA PRO A 101 6.75 -2.62 -22.90
C PRO A 101 8.10 -3.32 -23.06
N HIS A 102 8.98 -2.72 -23.86
CA HIS A 102 10.28 -3.27 -24.26
C HIS A 102 11.42 -2.76 -23.38
N GLU A 103 11.16 -1.77 -22.53
CA GLU A 103 12.16 -1.19 -21.64
C GLU A 103 12.23 -2.02 -20.36
N ALA A 104 13.41 -2.56 -20.08
CA ALA A 104 13.67 -3.27 -18.84
C ALA A 104 14.13 -2.29 -17.77
N GLY A 105 13.63 -2.47 -16.55
CA GLY A 105 14.17 -1.76 -15.38
C GLY A 105 15.67 -2.04 -15.16
N PRO A 106 16.34 -1.17 -14.40
CA PRO A 106 17.77 -1.30 -14.14
C PRO A 106 18.05 -2.60 -13.39
N ARG A 107 19.15 -3.27 -13.75
CA ARG A 107 19.60 -4.50 -13.08
C ARG A 107 20.54 -4.18 -11.93
N GLY A 108 20.50 -5.02 -10.90
CA GLY A 108 21.40 -4.91 -9.76
C GLY A 108 21.01 -3.83 -8.74
N LEU A 109 19.72 -3.46 -8.69
CA LEU A 109 19.23 -2.60 -7.62
C LEU A 109 19.36 -3.29 -6.26
N THR A 110 19.84 -2.53 -5.28
CA THR A 110 19.91 -2.87 -3.85
C THR A 110 19.20 -1.77 -3.05
N LEU A 111 19.13 -1.92 -1.72
CA LEU A 111 18.61 -0.87 -0.84
C LEU A 111 19.56 0.34 -0.69
N ASP A 112 20.83 0.20 -1.09
CA ASP A 112 21.85 1.25 -0.99
C ASP A 112 21.89 2.16 -2.24
N CYS A 113 21.04 1.88 -3.23
CA CYS A 113 20.94 2.67 -4.45
C CYS A 113 20.31 4.05 -4.17
N VAL A 114 20.86 5.09 -4.81
CA VAL A 114 20.36 6.45 -4.79
C VAL A 114 19.87 6.83 -6.18
N CYS A 115 18.70 7.47 -6.26
CA CYS A 115 18.18 8.11 -7.47
C CYS A 115 18.33 9.63 -7.31
N GLU A 116 19.12 10.26 -8.19
CA GLU A 116 19.50 11.67 -8.08
C GLU A 116 19.63 12.34 -9.46
N PRO A 117 19.49 13.67 -9.53
CA PRO A 117 19.88 14.44 -10.71
C PRO A 117 21.36 14.18 -11.06
N ALA A 118 21.64 13.93 -12.34
CA ALA A 118 23.00 13.70 -12.82
C ALA A 118 23.70 14.97 -13.34
N ASP A 119 22.96 16.08 -13.42
CA ASP A 119 23.41 17.41 -13.80
C ASP A 119 22.71 18.49 -12.96
N VAL A 120 23.28 19.71 -12.94
CA VAL A 120 22.79 20.84 -12.13
C VAL A 120 21.38 21.28 -12.54
N ASP A 121 21.04 21.10 -13.82
CA ASP A 121 19.74 21.50 -14.38
C ASP A 121 18.67 20.39 -14.23
N ALA A 122 19.02 19.26 -13.60
CA ALA A 122 18.19 18.06 -13.46
C ALA A 122 17.55 17.57 -14.77
N ARG A 123 18.21 17.77 -15.92
CA ARG A 123 17.74 17.30 -17.23
C ARG A 123 17.86 15.79 -17.37
N THR A 124 18.88 15.22 -16.73
CA THR A 124 19.09 13.78 -16.64
C THR A 124 19.14 13.35 -15.18
N TRP A 125 18.66 12.14 -14.94
CA TRP A 125 18.69 11.47 -13.65
C TRP A 125 19.53 10.20 -13.76
N GLN A 126 20.13 9.80 -12.65
CA GLN A 126 20.88 8.57 -12.55
C GLN A 126 20.46 7.75 -11.35
N ILE A 127 20.56 6.43 -11.48
CA ILE A 127 20.54 5.51 -10.36
C ILE A 127 21.96 5.04 -10.12
N ARG A 128 22.46 5.25 -8.90
CA ARG A 128 23.85 4.99 -8.52
C ARG A 128 23.91 4.21 -7.22
N GLU A 129 24.89 3.33 -7.13
CA GLU A 129 25.28 2.69 -5.87
C GLU A 129 26.80 2.92 -5.72
N ASN A 130 27.21 3.63 -4.65
CA ASN A 130 28.59 4.08 -4.47
C ASN A 130 29.11 4.80 -5.74
N ASP A 131 30.27 4.45 -6.30
CA ASP A 131 30.79 5.10 -7.52
C ASP A 131 30.24 4.53 -8.83
N ARG A 132 29.31 3.56 -8.76
CA ARG A 132 28.78 2.87 -9.93
C ARG A 132 27.42 3.39 -10.35
N VAL A 133 27.35 3.93 -11.57
CA VAL A 133 26.07 4.25 -12.22
C VAL A 133 25.44 2.98 -12.79
N LEU A 134 24.22 2.66 -12.36
CA LEU A 134 23.44 1.50 -12.79
C LEU A 134 22.54 1.82 -13.98
N ALA A 135 22.00 3.04 -14.03
CA ALA A 135 21.17 3.53 -15.13
C ALA A 135 21.15 5.05 -15.20
N ARG A 136 20.77 5.58 -16.37
CA ARG A 136 20.50 7.00 -16.62
C ARG A 136 19.20 7.14 -17.39
N TYR A 137 18.47 8.21 -17.08
CA TYR A 137 17.17 8.53 -17.67
C TYR A 137 17.09 10.02 -17.98
N ASP A 138 16.37 10.37 -19.05
CA ASP A 138 15.94 11.75 -19.23
C ASP A 138 14.92 12.11 -18.14
N ALA A 139 14.84 13.37 -17.72
CA ALA A 139 13.89 13.83 -16.70
C ALA A 139 12.44 13.49 -17.05
N ALA A 140 12.09 13.51 -18.34
CA ALA A 140 10.77 13.14 -18.84
C ALA A 140 10.41 11.65 -18.63
N GLN A 141 11.39 10.80 -18.32
CA GLN A 141 11.20 9.38 -18.01
C GLN A 141 11.15 9.12 -16.49
N VAL A 142 11.35 10.14 -15.65
CA VAL A 142 11.36 10.00 -14.19
C VAL A 142 10.03 10.46 -13.61
N ARG A 143 9.31 9.54 -12.99
CA ARG A 143 8.12 9.83 -12.20
C ARG A 143 8.48 9.88 -10.72
N ILE A 144 8.20 11.02 -10.09
CA ILE A 144 8.28 11.15 -8.63
C ILE A 144 6.87 10.98 -8.06
N ALA A 145 6.73 10.06 -7.10
CA ALA A 145 5.53 9.88 -6.30
C ALA A 145 5.85 10.26 -4.86
N LEU A 146 5.04 11.12 -4.25
CA LEU A 146 5.14 11.46 -2.84
C LEU A 146 3.89 10.95 -2.13
N SER A 147 4.12 10.15 -1.09
CA SER A 147 3.09 9.66 -0.19
C SER A 147 3.21 10.42 1.13
N TRP A 148 2.15 11.12 1.49
CA TRP A 148 1.99 11.79 2.78
C TRP A 148 0.89 11.08 3.57
N SER A 149 1.10 10.90 4.86
CA SER A 149 0.11 10.28 5.75
C SER A 149 -0.05 11.09 7.02
N ALA A 150 -1.28 11.15 7.53
CA ALA A 150 -1.61 11.73 8.82
C ALA A 150 -2.61 10.88 9.59
N GLU A 151 -2.39 10.76 10.89
CA GLU A 151 -3.33 10.14 11.81
C GLU A 151 -4.55 11.06 11.97
N VAL A 152 -5.75 10.47 11.87
CA VAL A 152 -7.01 11.20 11.91
C VAL A 152 -7.76 10.81 13.16
N TYR A 153 -8.08 11.80 13.97
CA TYR A 153 -8.88 11.66 15.18
C TYR A 153 -10.20 12.40 15.00
N VAL A 154 -11.29 11.81 15.50
CA VAL A 154 -12.62 12.44 15.43
C VAL A 154 -12.69 13.72 16.27
N ASP A 155 -11.93 13.78 17.37
CA ASP A 155 -11.82 14.93 18.26
C ASP A 155 -10.53 14.88 19.10
N ASP A 156 -10.30 15.93 19.90
CA ASP A 156 -9.16 16.03 20.81
C ASP A 156 -9.16 14.97 21.92
N THR A 157 -10.32 14.42 22.29
CA THR A 157 -10.39 13.36 23.30
C THR A 157 -9.79 12.07 22.73
N ALA A 158 -10.19 11.69 21.52
CA ALA A 158 -9.63 10.55 20.81
C ALA A 158 -8.12 10.71 20.56
N ARG A 159 -7.67 11.93 20.21
CA ARG A 159 -6.25 12.26 20.08
C ARG A 159 -5.51 12.06 21.42
N ARG A 160 -6.04 12.60 22.52
CA ARG A 160 -5.43 12.42 23.86
C ARG A 160 -5.35 10.97 24.28
N VAL A 161 -6.37 10.15 24.00
CA VAL A 161 -6.32 8.71 24.30
C VAL A 161 -5.13 8.05 23.61
N ALA A 162 -4.83 8.42 22.36
CA ALA A 162 -3.67 7.91 21.64
C ALA A 162 -2.33 8.52 22.12
N ASP A 163 -2.25 9.85 22.25
CA ASP A 163 -1.03 10.56 22.65
C ASP A 163 -0.58 10.21 24.07
N GLU A 164 -1.54 10.03 24.99
CA GLU A 164 -1.31 9.72 26.41
C GLU A 164 -1.37 8.20 26.69
N HIS A 165 -1.54 7.36 25.66
CA HIS A 165 -1.58 5.89 25.78
C HIS A 165 -2.62 5.38 26.81
N LEU A 166 -3.81 5.98 26.84
CA LEU A 166 -4.82 5.71 27.87
C LEU A 166 -5.62 4.42 27.65
N ASP A 167 -5.62 3.90 26.42
CA ASP A 167 -6.34 2.68 26.01
C ASP A 167 -5.58 2.04 24.84
N ASP A 168 -4.41 1.49 25.17
CA ASP A 168 -3.53 0.80 24.24
C ASP A 168 -3.81 -0.69 24.21
N LEU A 169 -3.71 -1.27 23.01
CA LEU A 169 -3.86 -2.69 22.80
C LEU A 169 -2.53 -3.41 23.09
N GLY A 170 -2.61 -4.53 23.81
CA GLY A 170 -1.48 -5.42 24.08
C GLY A 170 -1.50 -6.68 23.21
N LEU A 171 -0.33 -7.29 22.99
CA LEU A 171 -0.21 -8.52 22.21
C LEU A 171 -1.06 -9.67 22.76
N ASP A 172 -1.08 -9.86 24.09
CA ASP A 172 -1.88 -10.92 24.72
C ASP A 172 -3.36 -10.76 24.41
N THR A 173 -3.89 -9.54 24.52
CA THR A 173 -5.28 -9.23 24.16
C THR A 173 -5.55 -9.56 22.71
N VAL A 174 -4.66 -9.20 21.77
CA VAL A 174 -4.82 -9.52 20.35
C VAL A 174 -4.88 -11.02 20.12
N VAL A 175 -3.94 -11.77 20.71
CA VAL A 175 -3.86 -13.22 20.55
C VAL A 175 -5.10 -13.88 21.15
N ASP A 176 -5.53 -13.47 22.34
CA ASP A 176 -6.72 -14.00 22.99
C ASP A 176 -8.00 -13.72 22.20
N THR A 177 -8.14 -12.51 21.63
CA THR A 177 -9.27 -12.19 20.75
C THR A 177 -9.29 -13.08 19.51
N PHE A 178 -8.15 -13.30 18.85
CA PHE A 178 -8.08 -14.20 17.70
C PHE A 178 -8.34 -15.66 18.07
N VAL A 179 -7.79 -16.14 19.19
CA VAL A 179 -8.01 -17.50 19.69
C VAL A 179 -9.49 -17.71 20.00
N ALA A 180 -10.14 -16.75 20.66
CA ALA A 180 -11.56 -16.80 20.97
C ALA A 180 -12.42 -16.86 19.69
N ASP A 181 -12.15 -16.01 18.71
CA ASP A 181 -12.89 -15.99 17.43
C ASP A 181 -12.65 -17.28 16.62
N LEU A 182 -11.41 -17.79 16.53
CA LEU A 182 -11.12 -19.06 15.85
C LEU A 182 -11.74 -20.26 16.58
N ASN A 183 -11.74 -20.29 17.91
CA ASN A 183 -12.40 -21.32 18.71
C ASN A 183 -13.91 -21.31 18.47
N ALA A 184 -14.54 -20.13 18.45
CA ALA A 184 -15.96 -19.98 18.14
C ALA A 184 -16.32 -20.50 16.73
N ARG A 185 -15.37 -20.44 15.78
CA ARG A 185 -15.49 -21.01 14.43
C ARG A 185 -15.16 -22.50 14.34
N GLY A 186 -14.80 -23.15 15.45
CA GLY A 186 -14.35 -24.54 15.49
C GLY A 186 -13.01 -24.77 14.77
N GLN A 187 -12.21 -23.71 14.61
CA GLN A 187 -10.96 -23.73 13.87
C GLN A 187 -9.73 -23.79 14.77
N LEU A 188 -9.88 -23.75 16.09
CA LEU A 188 -8.76 -23.86 17.02
C LEU A 188 -9.21 -24.64 18.25
N SER A 189 -8.25 -25.25 18.95
CA SER A 189 -8.48 -26.02 20.18
C SER A 189 -7.71 -25.49 21.39
N SER A 190 -6.59 -24.81 21.15
CA SER A 190 -5.73 -24.24 22.18
C SER A 190 -4.96 -23.03 21.66
N ARG A 191 -4.62 -22.11 22.57
CA ARG A 191 -3.73 -20.97 22.28
C ARG A 191 -2.31 -21.49 22.02
N PRO A 192 -1.58 -20.98 21.00
CA PRO A 192 -0.17 -21.34 20.78
C PRO A 192 0.75 -20.71 21.82
N ASP A 193 1.86 -21.37 22.13
CA ASP A 193 2.85 -20.89 23.11
C ASP A 193 3.66 -19.69 22.58
N ASP A 194 4.00 -19.69 21.29
CA ASP A 194 4.67 -18.58 20.59
C ASP A 194 3.85 -18.12 19.37
N PRO A 195 2.79 -17.31 19.58
CA PRO A 195 1.85 -16.93 18.51
C PRO A 195 2.49 -16.13 17.38
N LEU A 196 3.61 -15.45 17.62
CA LEU A 196 4.27 -14.63 16.59
C LEU A 196 5.10 -15.45 15.61
N HIS A 197 5.44 -16.68 15.96
CA HIS A 197 6.29 -17.57 15.15
C HIS A 197 5.64 -18.93 14.86
N ASP A 198 4.46 -19.21 15.40
CA ASP A 198 3.67 -20.40 15.06
C ASP A 198 3.10 -20.28 13.63
N VAL A 199 3.76 -20.97 12.70
CA VAL A 199 3.42 -20.97 11.27
C VAL A 199 1.98 -21.43 11.01
N ASP A 200 1.50 -22.42 11.77
CA ASP A 200 0.16 -22.99 11.57
C ASP A 200 -0.92 -22.02 12.07
N PHE A 201 -0.67 -21.34 13.19
CA PHE A 201 -1.53 -20.28 13.68
C PHE A 201 -1.59 -19.10 12.70
N ILE A 202 -0.43 -18.61 12.25
CA ILE A 202 -0.33 -17.50 11.29
C ILE A 202 -1.04 -17.85 9.98
N ALA A 203 -0.79 -19.03 9.41
CA ALA A 203 -1.42 -19.47 8.18
C ALA A 203 -2.95 -19.59 8.33
N ARG A 204 -3.42 -20.05 9.50
CA ARG A 204 -4.85 -20.14 9.80
C ARG A 204 -5.49 -18.76 9.84
N LEU A 205 -4.91 -17.81 10.57
CA LEU A 205 -5.38 -16.42 10.60
C LEU A 205 -5.43 -15.81 9.20
N ALA A 206 -4.34 -15.95 8.43
CA ALA A 206 -4.23 -15.43 7.07
C ALA A 206 -5.32 -15.99 6.13
N ARG A 207 -5.68 -17.27 6.29
CA ARG A 207 -6.77 -17.91 5.53
C ARG A 207 -8.14 -17.45 5.99
N THR A 208 -8.36 -17.35 7.31
CA THR A 208 -9.67 -17.01 7.89
C THR A 208 -10.07 -15.56 7.63
N TYR A 209 -9.11 -14.63 7.70
CA TYR A 209 -9.35 -13.20 7.46
C TYR A 209 -8.81 -12.75 6.11
N ARG A 210 -8.82 -13.64 5.10
CA ARG A 210 -8.35 -13.30 3.77
C ARG A 210 -9.32 -12.34 3.07
N VAL A 211 -8.84 -11.14 2.76
CA VAL A 211 -9.56 -10.16 1.94
C VAL A 211 -8.68 -9.78 0.76
N LEU A 212 -9.19 -9.97 -0.46
CA LEU A 212 -8.52 -9.60 -1.71
C LEU A 212 -9.56 -9.08 -2.72
N PRO A 213 -9.15 -8.18 -3.62
CA PRO A 213 -9.95 -7.82 -4.78
C PRO A 213 -10.26 -9.03 -5.65
N THR A 214 -11.50 -9.11 -6.14
CA THR A 214 -12.00 -10.18 -7.00
C THR A 214 -11.88 -9.85 -8.49
N HIS A 215 -11.79 -8.56 -8.82
CA HIS A 215 -11.65 -8.07 -10.18
C HIS A 215 -10.33 -7.28 -10.32
N TYR A 216 -9.73 -7.27 -11.51
CA TYR A 216 -8.61 -6.40 -11.83
C TYR A 216 -8.79 -5.90 -13.26
N PRO A 217 -8.73 -4.58 -13.51
CA PRO A 217 -8.79 -4.05 -14.87
C PRO A 217 -7.68 -4.65 -15.73
N THR A 218 -8.05 -5.00 -16.96
CA THR A 218 -7.14 -5.39 -18.03
C THR A 218 -6.34 -4.19 -18.54
N VAL A 219 -5.28 -4.46 -19.30
CA VAL A 219 -4.51 -3.41 -20.00
C VAL A 219 -5.43 -2.59 -20.91
N GLU A 220 -6.33 -3.26 -21.63
CA GLU A 220 -7.21 -2.63 -22.62
C GLU A 220 -8.24 -1.70 -21.97
N GLU A 221 -8.83 -2.11 -20.85
CA GLU A 221 -9.74 -1.26 -20.05
C GLU A 221 -9.00 -0.05 -19.49
N THR A 222 -7.77 -0.25 -19.00
CA THR A 222 -6.93 0.83 -18.47
C THR A 222 -6.57 1.85 -19.57
N ASP A 223 -6.17 1.36 -20.75
CA ASP A 223 -5.87 2.22 -21.90
C ASP A 223 -7.13 2.95 -22.40
N ALA A 224 -8.31 2.35 -22.27
CA ALA A 224 -9.58 2.99 -22.63
C ALA A 224 -9.92 4.16 -21.70
N VAL A 225 -9.74 4.00 -20.39
CA VAL A 225 -9.90 5.10 -19.41
C VAL A 225 -8.94 6.24 -19.76
N ALA A 226 -7.68 5.93 -20.07
CA ALA A 226 -6.70 6.93 -20.45
C ALA A 226 -7.09 7.76 -21.67
N ARG A 227 -7.68 7.12 -22.70
CA ARG A 227 -8.20 7.82 -23.88
C ARG A 227 -9.39 8.72 -23.54
N ILE A 228 -10.27 8.31 -22.64
CA ILE A 228 -11.45 9.08 -22.24
C ILE A 228 -11.03 10.31 -21.42
N GLU A 229 -10.18 10.14 -20.41
CA GLU A 229 -9.71 11.28 -19.58
C GLU A 229 -8.96 12.31 -20.43
N ALA A 230 -8.12 11.87 -21.37
CA ALA A 230 -7.44 12.76 -22.32
C ALA A 230 -8.41 13.54 -23.23
N ALA A 231 -9.56 12.97 -23.58
CA ALA A 231 -10.57 13.63 -24.40
C ALA A 231 -11.44 14.63 -23.63
N ILE A 232 -11.58 14.46 -22.30
CA ILE A 232 -12.35 15.35 -21.42
C ILE A 232 -11.49 16.52 -20.92
N GLY A 233 -10.18 16.33 -20.79
CA GLY A 233 -9.21 17.35 -20.35
C GLY A 233 -8.68 18.30 -21.44
N ALA A 234 -9.22 18.23 -22.66
CA ALA A 234 -8.90 19.12 -23.80
C ALA A 234 -10.09 20.03 -24.13
#